data_AF-A0AAW3MCY6-F1
#
_entry.id   AF-A0AAW3MCY6-F1
#
_cell.length_a   1.000
_cell.length_b   1.000
_cell.length_c   1.000
_cell.angle_alpha   90.00
_cell.angle_beta   90.00
_cell.angle_gamma   90.00
#
_symmetry.space_group_name_H-M   'P 1'
#
loop_
_entity.id
_entity.type
_entity.pdbx_description
1 polymer ?
#
loop_
_entity_poly.entity_id
_entity_poly.type
_entity_poly.pdbx_seq_one_letter_code
_entity_poly.pdbx_strand_id
1 'polypeptide(L)'
;MRVELLDEIGWTAISLIASPTLWLALLVSWVIGIRRVKRERGLFRSRTHGKRSDVLETLLPGLLIGLVLSVASGWLGLTLTPQYALLLLGLSSVLLLVGIVRLNVPLWPIVLLGLVGWFLMNSRLDPVRQVEPKMILLLAALTLVAECLLVWWRGKRRLSPSLVVSKRGRFIGGLSANKLWLLPLLVFVPGDVLEAWWPRYSFPELVPIVLWLPIGFSFLFTGKLPKELMRPLVQGRLITSLVAILLTVLAYVTGQAEWLYGIVLLLVLHILLHQRVKRLNRAQTPLFLNGTRGAVILGTLPDKPAAEMGLIPGEAIYKVNGEKVDSEASFYEAIQKHKPYLRLEVMNHNGDIRFAQRAFYEQDHHELGILFVNEPVHGRTKVRSLH
;
A
#
# COMPACT_ATOMS: atom_id res chain seq x y z
N MET A 1 -39.77 -1.08 -15.14
CA MET A 1 -38.53 -0.52 -15.72
C MET A 1 -38.02 0.76 -15.05
N ARG A 2 -38.71 1.93 -15.09
CA ARG A 2 -38.18 3.16 -14.45
C ARG A 2 -38.17 3.14 -12.92
N VAL A 3 -39.13 2.46 -12.28
CA VAL A 3 -39.23 2.35 -10.82
C VAL A 3 -38.21 1.35 -10.28
N GLU A 4 -38.09 0.17 -10.91
CA GLU A 4 -37.08 -0.85 -10.57
C GLU A 4 -35.63 -0.32 -10.66
N LEU A 5 -35.31 0.47 -11.70
CA LEU A 5 -34.00 1.11 -11.83
C LEU A 5 -33.73 2.13 -10.71
N LEU A 6 -34.76 2.86 -10.26
CA LEU A 6 -34.61 3.82 -9.15
C LEU A 6 -34.40 3.10 -7.82
N ASP A 7 -35.06 1.97 -7.62
CA ASP A 7 -34.91 1.14 -6.42
C ASP A 7 -33.54 0.44 -6.39
N GLU A 8 -33.06 -0.09 -7.52
CA GLU A 8 -31.70 -0.65 -7.66
C GLU A 8 -30.61 0.40 -7.38
N ILE A 9 -30.76 1.61 -7.93
CA ILE A 9 -29.84 2.73 -7.67
C ILE A 9 -29.90 3.15 -6.20
N GLY A 10 -31.10 3.16 -5.60
CA GLY A 10 -31.32 3.47 -4.18
C GLY A 10 -30.57 2.52 -3.26
N TRP A 11 -30.73 1.21 -3.45
CA TRP A 11 -30.03 0.19 -2.65
C TRP A 11 -28.52 0.21 -2.87
N THR A 12 -28.07 0.45 -4.09
CA THR A 12 -26.64 0.63 -4.39
C THR A 12 -26.09 1.83 -3.61
N ALA A 13 -26.79 2.97 -3.62
CA ALA A 13 -26.39 4.18 -2.91
C ALA A 13 -26.39 3.99 -1.38
N ILE A 14 -27.40 3.30 -0.83
CA ILE A 14 -27.46 2.96 0.58
C ILE A 14 -26.28 2.07 0.96
N SER A 15 -26.02 1.01 0.20
CA SER A 15 -24.91 0.09 0.48
C SER A 15 -23.55 0.78 0.41
N LEU A 16 -23.41 1.76 -0.49
CA LEU A 16 -22.19 2.55 -0.65
C LEU A 16 -21.88 3.37 0.59
N ILE A 17 -22.88 3.95 1.26
CA ILE A 17 -22.68 4.82 2.44
C ILE A 17 -22.78 4.03 3.75
N ALA A 18 -23.65 3.04 3.83
CA ALA A 18 -23.94 2.30 5.06
C ALA A 18 -22.88 1.25 5.43
N SER A 19 -21.92 0.99 4.55
CA SER A 19 -20.90 -0.03 4.77
C SER A 19 -19.97 0.29 5.96
N PRO A 20 -19.94 -0.54 7.02
CA PRO A 20 -19.07 -0.29 8.16
C PRO A 20 -17.58 -0.35 7.81
N THR A 21 -17.20 -1.16 6.81
CA THR A 21 -15.80 -1.29 6.36
C THR A 21 -15.29 0.01 5.75
N LEU A 22 -16.13 0.78 5.05
CA LEU A 22 -15.77 2.08 4.49
C LEU A 22 -15.31 3.04 5.59
N TRP A 23 -16.18 3.27 6.58
CA TRP A 23 -15.91 4.20 7.68
C TRP A 23 -14.72 3.74 8.53
N LEU A 24 -14.63 2.44 8.78
CA LEU A 24 -13.51 1.84 9.49
C LEU A 24 -12.19 2.02 8.72
N ALA A 25 -12.17 1.76 7.42
CA ALA A 25 -10.98 1.93 6.58
C ALA A 25 -10.54 3.41 6.52
N LEU A 26 -11.48 4.36 6.44
CA LEU A 26 -11.19 5.79 6.51
C LEU A 26 -10.57 6.18 7.85
N LEU A 27 -11.12 5.69 8.96
CA LEU A 27 -10.57 5.89 10.30
C LEU A 27 -9.15 5.30 10.41
N VAL A 28 -8.95 4.06 9.99
CA VAL A 28 -7.64 3.38 10.03
C VAL A 28 -6.62 4.13 9.16
N SER A 29 -7.02 4.58 7.96
CA SER A 29 -6.18 5.39 7.06
C SER A 29 -5.75 6.70 7.74
N TRP A 30 -6.68 7.39 8.42
CA TRP A 30 -6.37 8.58 9.20
C TRP A 30 -5.39 8.31 10.34
N VAL A 31 -5.59 7.22 11.08
CA VAL A 31 -4.69 6.79 12.18
C VAL A 31 -3.30 6.45 11.66
N ILE A 32 -3.19 5.78 10.50
CA ILE A 32 -1.90 5.50 9.83
C ILE A 32 -1.18 6.81 9.52
N GLY A 33 -1.88 7.81 8.98
CA GLY A 33 -1.33 9.13 8.70
C GLY A 33 -0.82 9.85 9.96
N ILE A 34 -1.58 9.81 11.06
CA ILE A 34 -1.14 10.36 12.36
C ILE A 34 0.12 9.65 12.86
N ARG A 35 0.13 8.32 12.87
CA ARG A 35 1.27 7.52 13.33
C ARG A 35 2.52 7.76 12.48
N ARG A 36 2.36 7.90 11.16
CA ARG A 36 3.46 8.27 10.25
C ARG A 36 4.05 9.62 10.61
N VAL A 37 3.22 10.66 10.74
CA VAL A 37 3.71 12.02 11.06
C VAL A 37 4.39 12.06 12.42
N LYS A 38 3.87 11.37 13.42
CA LYS A 38 4.51 11.26 14.74
C LYS A 38 5.87 10.56 14.65
N ARG A 39 5.97 9.50 13.84
CA ARG A 39 7.23 8.78 13.58
C ARG A 39 8.24 9.66 12.84
N GLU A 40 7.85 10.32 11.75
CA GLU A 40 8.73 11.20 10.97
C GLU A 40 9.30 12.33 11.84
N ARG A 41 8.46 13.01 12.63
CA ARG A 41 8.93 14.06 13.56
C ARG A 41 9.86 13.52 14.64
N GLY A 42 9.61 12.29 15.13
CA GLY A 42 10.49 11.64 16.11
C GLY A 42 11.86 11.29 15.54
N LEU A 43 11.94 10.90 14.26
CA LEU A 43 13.17 10.53 13.58
C LEU A 43 13.95 11.73 13.03
N PHE A 44 13.28 12.72 12.44
CA PHE A 44 13.90 13.78 11.62
C PHE A 44 13.51 15.21 12.02
N ARG A 45 12.82 15.43 13.16
CA ARG A 45 12.22 16.71 13.61
C ARG A 45 11.18 17.34 12.68
N SER A 46 11.11 16.91 11.43
CA SER A 46 10.25 17.44 10.38
C SER A 46 9.27 16.39 9.86
N ARG A 47 8.36 16.80 8.97
CA ARG A 47 7.41 15.92 8.28
C ARG A 47 7.55 16.17 6.78
N THR A 48 7.55 15.11 5.98
CA THR A 48 7.55 15.28 4.52
C THR A 48 6.16 15.70 4.04
N HIS A 49 5.09 15.11 4.59
CA HIS A 49 3.72 15.37 4.13
C HIS A 49 2.71 15.49 5.28
N GLY A 50 1.54 16.05 4.97
CA GLY A 50 0.41 16.15 5.89
C GLY A 50 -0.32 14.83 6.13
N LYS A 51 -1.13 14.78 7.19
CA LYS A 51 -1.96 13.60 7.52
C LYS A 51 -3.09 13.41 6.49
N ARG A 52 -3.69 14.52 6.04
CA ARG A 52 -4.80 14.53 5.07
C ARG A 52 -4.41 14.03 3.68
N SER A 53 -3.17 14.28 3.26
CA SER A 53 -2.72 13.84 1.95
C SER A 53 -2.71 12.32 1.81
N ASP A 54 -2.55 11.60 2.91
CA ASP A 54 -2.47 10.13 2.90
C ASP A 54 -3.83 9.53 2.62
N VAL A 55 -4.91 10.11 3.18
CA VAL A 55 -6.28 9.68 2.90
C VAL A 55 -6.62 9.91 1.43
N LEU A 56 -6.40 11.13 0.91
CA LEU A 56 -6.73 11.46 -0.48
C LEU A 56 -5.88 10.68 -1.49
N GLU A 57 -4.58 10.52 -1.22
CA GLU A 57 -3.69 9.74 -2.09
C GLU A 57 -4.10 8.27 -2.18
N THR A 58 -4.82 7.79 -1.16
CA THR A 58 -5.16 6.39 -1.01
C THR A 58 -6.60 6.10 -1.45
N LEU A 59 -7.53 7.03 -1.22
CA LEU A 59 -8.94 6.89 -1.59
C LEU A 59 -9.16 7.06 -3.10
N LEU A 60 -8.57 8.09 -3.72
CA LEU A 60 -8.80 8.41 -5.14
C LEU A 60 -8.40 7.25 -6.08
N PRO A 61 -7.20 6.64 -5.96
CA PRO A 61 -6.82 5.54 -6.85
C PRO A 61 -7.65 4.28 -6.63
N GLY A 62 -8.02 4.00 -5.37
CA GLY A 62 -8.86 2.87 -5.01
C GLY A 62 -10.26 3.00 -5.61
N LEU A 63 -10.86 4.18 -5.52
CA LEU A 63 -12.17 4.47 -6.10
C LEU A 63 -12.15 4.34 -7.63
N LEU A 64 -11.15 4.90 -8.31
CA LEU A 64 -11.05 4.82 -9.77
C LEU A 64 -10.89 3.38 -10.28
N ILE A 65 -9.97 2.60 -9.68
CA ILE A 65 -9.77 1.19 -10.06
C ILE A 65 -10.99 0.35 -9.66
N GLY A 66 -11.61 0.64 -8.54
CA GLY A 66 -12.82 -0.04 -8.07
C GLY A 66 -14.01 0.18 -8.98
N LEU A 67 -14.23 1.40 -9.47
CA LEU A 67 -15.30 1.67 -10.44
C LEU A 67 -15.09 0.90 -11.75
N VAL A 68 -13.85 0.88 -12.28
CA VAL A 68 -13.53 0.11 -13.50
C VAL A 68 -13.76 -1.38 -13.29
N LEU A 69 -13.30 -1.93 -12.15
CA LEU A 69 -13.50 -3.35 -11.84
C LEU A 69 -14.94 -3.69 -11.44
N SER A 70 -15.71 -2.73 -10.95
CA SER A 70 -17.14 -2.88 -10.68
C SER A 70 -17.93 -3.04 -11.99
N VAL A 71 -17.54 -2.31 -13.04
CA VAL A 71 -18.09 -2.55 -14.39
C VAL A 71 -17.76 -3.97 -14.83
N ALA A 72 -16.49 -4.38 -14.77
CA ALA A 72 -16.11 -5.75 -15.13
C ALA A 72 -16.84 -6.82 -14.31
N SER A 73 -17.02 -6.59 -13.02
CA SER A 73 -17.79 -7.44 -12.11
C SER A 73 -19.26 -7.55 -12.53
N GLY A 74 -19.85 -6.42 -12.94
CA GLY A 74 -21.20 -6.34 -13.50
C GLY A 74 -21.35 -7.19 -14.77
N TRP A 75 -20.43 -7.04 -15.71
CA TRP A 75 -20.40 -7.78 -16.97
C TRP A 75 -20.18 -9.29 -16.80
N LEU A 76 -19.38 -9.67 -15.83
CA LEU A 76 -19.09 -11.08 -15.53
C LEU A 76 -20.12 -11.73 -14.61
N GLY A 77 -21.14 -10.96 -14.16
CA GLY A 77 -22.21 -11.45 -13.31
C GLY A 77 -21.70 -11.99 -11.97
N LEU A 78 -20.81 -11.26 -11.28
CA LEU A 78 -20.30 -11.71 -9.99
C LEU A 78 -21.43 -11.73 -8.95
N THR A 79 -21.93 -12.92 -8.64
CA THR A 79 -22.98 -13.15 -7.65
C THR A 79 -22.42 -13.73 -6.36
N LEU A 80 -22.74 -13.14 -5.21
CA LEU A 80 -22.40 -13.65 -3.89
C LEU A 80 -23.66 -13.76 -3.02
N THR A 81 -23.70 -14.75 -2.12
CA THR A 81 -24.75 -14.78 -1.09
C THR A 81 -24.55 -13.61 -0.11
N PRO A 82 -25.63 -13.02 0.44
CA PRO A 82 -25.48 -11.89 1.37
C PRO A 82 -24.67 -12.27 2.60
N GLN A 83 -24.80 -13.51 3.06
CA GLN A 83 -24.04 -14.07 4.19
C GLN A 83 -22.54 -14.13 3.89
N TYR A 84 -22.15 -14.59 2.69
CA TYR A 84 -20.75 -14.59 2.27
C TYR A 84 -20.18 -13.17 2.19
N ALA A 85 -20.93 -12.23 1.61
CA ALA A 85 -20.55 -10.83 1.52
C ALA A 85 -20.34 -10.19 2.92
N LEU A 86 -21.27 -10.42 3.86
CA LEU A 86 -21.13 -9.94 5.24
C LEU A 86 -19.94 -10.56 5.96
N LEU A 87 -19.72 -11.86 5.83
CA LEU A 87 -18.56 -12.54 6.44
C LEU A 87 -17.24 -12.03 5.86
N LEU A 88 -17.19 -11.80 4.55
CA LEU A 88 -16.03 -11.21 3.86
C LEU A 88 -15.73 -9.82 4.41
N LEU A 89 -16.72 -8.93 4.46
CA LEU A 89 -16.56 -7.57 5.01
C LEU A 89 -16.20 -7.59 6.51
N GLY A 90 -16.83 -8.47 7.29
CA GLY A 90 -16.53 -8.65 8.71
C GLY A 90 -15.09 -9.08 8.94
N LEU A 91 -14.62 -10.08 8.20
CA LEU A 91 -13.24 -10.55 8.31
C LEU A 91 -12.23 -9.52 7.80
N SER A 92 -12.53 -8.81 6.71
CA SER A 92 -11.75 -7.65 6.26
C SER A 92 -11.68 -6.55 7.33
N SER A 93 -12.77 -6.30 8.06
CA SER A 93 -12.80 -5.34 9.18
C SER A 93 -11.90 -5.78 10.33
N VAL A 94 -11.90 -7.07 10.68
CA VAL A 94 -11.01 -7.62 11.70
C VAL A 94 -9.55 -7.44 11.29
N LEU A 95 -9.19 -7.78 10.04
CA LEU A 95 -7.83 -7.58 9.52
C LEU A 95 -7.40 -6.10 9.48
N LEU A 96 -8.33 -5.18 9.24
CA LEU A 96 -8.10 -3.75 9.35
C LEU A 96 -7.77 -3.33 10.79
N LEU A 97 -8.53 -3.83 11.77
CA LEU A 97 -8.36 -3.53 13.19
C LEU A 97 -7.04 -4.05 13.78
N VAL A 98 -6.53 -5.18 13.28
CA VAL A 98 -5.17 -5.68 13.61
C VAL A 98 -4.11 -4.61 13.33
N GLY A 99 -4.38 -3.66 12.42
CA GLY A 99 -3.55 -2.47 12.22
C GLY A 99 -2.24 -2.75 11.48
N ILE A 100 -2.06 -3.96 10.96
CA ILE A 100 -0.92 -4.36 10.15
C ILE A 100 -1.31 -4.24 8.67
N VAL A 101 -0.92 -3.14 8.02
CA VAL A 101 -1.29 -2.82 6.62
C VAL A 101 -1.04 -3.97 5.64
N ARG A 102 0.09 -4.69 5.75
CA ARG A 102 0.41 -5.83 4.85
C ARG A 102 -0.57 -7.01 4.89
N LEU A 103 -1.40 -7.13 5.93
CA LEU A 103 -2.39 -8.21 6.04
C LEU A 103 -3.71 -7.85 5.33
N ASN A 104 -3.91 -6.59 4.99
CA ASN A 104 -5.14 -6.10 4.37
C ASN A 104 -5.15 -6.38 2.86
N VAL A 105 -4.92 -7.63 2.45
CA VAL A 105 -5.10 -8.07 1.07
C VAL A 105 -6.37 -8.91 1.04
N PRO A 106 -7.37 -8.61 0.18
CA PRO A 106 -8.64 -9.35 0.13
C PRO A 106 -8.48 -10.85 -0.09
N LEU A 107 -7.34 -11.31 -0.61
CA LEU A 107 -7.02 -12.73 -0.72
C LEU A 107 -7.00 -13.46 0.64
N TRP A 108 -6.57 -12.83 1.73
CA TRP A 108 -6.58 -13.44 3.07
C TRP A 108 -7.99 -13.83 3.54
N PRO A 109 -8.97 -12.92 3.57
CA PRO A 109 -10.30 -13.27 4.01
C PRO A 109 -11.00 -14.23 3.04
N ILE A 110 -10.79 -14.11 1.73
CA ILE A 110 -11.36 -15.06 0.75
C ILE A 110 -10.82 -16.48 0.98
N VAL A 111 -9.51 -16.64 1.21
CA VAL A 111 -8.91 -17.95 1.51
C VAL A 111 -9.41 -18.50 2.85
N LEU A 112 -9.51 -17.67 3.88
CA LEU A 112 -10.00 -18.12 5.18
C LEU A 112 -11.44 -18.61 5.10
N LEU A 113 -12.31 -17.89 4.38
CA LEU A 113 -13.69 -18.32 4.15
C LEU A 113 -13.77 -19.61 3.33
N GLY A 114 -12.93 -19.76 2.30
CA GLY A 114 -12.82 -21.00 1.54
C GLY A 114 -12.39 -22.20 2.41
N LEU A 115 -11.39 -22.01 3.27
CA LEU A 115 -10.93 -23.04 4.21
C LEU A 115 -12.00 -23.38 5.26
N VAL A 116 -12.68 -22.37 5.82
CA VAL A 116 -13.77 -22.57 6.78
C VAL A 116 -14.92 -23.34 6.14
N GLY A 117 -15.33 -22.97 4.92
CA GLY A 117 -16.36 -23.66 4.17
C GLY A 117 -15.98 -25.12 3.87
N TRP A 118 -14.71 -25.41 3.63
CA TRP A 118 -14.21 -26.77 3.44
C TRP A 118 -14.21 -27.58 4.75
N PHE A 119 -13.47 -27.13 5.77
CA PHE A 119 -13.18 -27.92 6.95
C PHE A 119 -14.34 -28.02 7.96
N LEU A 120 -15.19 -26.99 8.07
CA LEU A 120 -16.30 -27.03 8.99
C LEU A 120 -17.54 -27.61 8.31
N MET A 121 -17.79 -28.91 8.55
CA MET A 121 -19.00 -29.63 8.15
C MET A 121 -20.17 -29.31 9.11
N ASN A 122 -20.47 -28.03 9.28
CA ASN A 122 -21.52 -27.57 10.19
C ASN A 122 -22.63 -26.87 9.40
N SER A 123 -23.89 -27.23 9.64
CA SER A 123 -25.06 -26.68 8.91
C SER A 123 -25.19 -25.16 9.02
N ARG A 124 -24.60 -24.56 10.05
CA ARG A 124 -24.55 -23.09 10.21
C ARG A 124 -23.67 -22.38 9.16
N LEU A 125 -22.88 -23.11 8.38
CA LEU A 125 -21.98 -22.58 7.35
C LEU A 125 -22.39 -22.95 5.92
N ASP A 126 -23.55 -23.58 5.75
CA ASP A 126 -24.19 -23.82 4.44
C ASP A 126 -24.27 -22.53 3.58
N PRO A 127 -24.57 -21.35 4.14
CA PRO A 127 -24.41 -20.05 3.48
C PRO A 127 -23.13 -19.78 2.69
N VAL A 128 -21.98 -20.26 3.20
CA VAL A 128 -20.66 -20.04 2.61
C VAL A 128 -20.43 -21.03 1.45
N ARG A 129 -21.07 -22.20 1.51
CA ARG A 129 -20.99 -23.26 0.51
C ARG A 129 -21.93 -23.04 -0.68
N GLN A 130 -22.96 -22.22 -0.51
CA GLN A 130 -23.92 -21.86 -1.56
C GLN A 130 -23.33 -20.95 -2.64
N VAL A 131 -22.21 -20.26 -2.37
CA VAL A 131 -21.52 -19.48 -3.39
C VAL A 131 -20.77 -20.42 -4.32
N GLU A 132 -21.05 -20.32 -5.61
CA GLU A 132 -20.36 -21.13 -6.62
C GLU A 132 -18.84 -20.88 -6.57
N PRO A 133 -18.00 -21.94 -6.59
CA PRO A 133 -16.54 -21.83 -6.54
C PRO A 133 -15.93 -20.86 -7.57
N LYS A 134 -16.48 -20.82 -8.79
CA LYS A 134 -16.06 -19.91 -9.86
C LYS A 134 -16.25 -18.43 -9.51
N MET A 135 -17.29 -18.08 -8.73
CA MET A 135 -17.53 -16.71 -8.26
C MET A 135 -16.51 -16.29 -7.20
N ILE A 136 -16.12 -17.21 -6.32
CA ILE A 136 -15.06 -16.97 -5.32
C ILE A 136 -13.71 -16.73 -6.01
N LEU A 137 -13.38 -17.54 -7.03
CA LEU A 137 -12.17 -17.36 -7.83
C LEU A 137 -12.20 -16.06 -8.62
N LEU A 138 -13.35 -15.70 -9.21
CA LEU A 138 -13.54 -14.43 -9.91
C LEU A 138 -13.32 -13.24 -8.97
N LEU A 139 -13.86 -13.27 -7.75
CA LEU A 139 -13.63 -12.26 -6.73
C LEU A 139 -12.13 -12.15 -6.37
N ALA A 140 -11.44 -13.28 -6.19
CA ALA A 140 -10.01 -13.31 -5.94
C ALA A 140 -9.20 -12.73 -7.11
N ALA A 141 -9.60 -13.03 -8.36
CA ALA A 141 -8.96 -12.50 -9.55
C ALA A 141 -9.12 -10.98 -9.66
N LEU A 142 -10.35 -10.45 -9.51
CA LEU A 142 -10.61 -9.01 -9.56
C LEU A 142 -9.84 -8.25 -8.48
N THR A 143 -9.80 -8.77 -7.25
CA THR A 143 -9.08 -8.12 -6.14
C THR A 143 -7.56 -8.14 -6.33
N LEU A 144 -6.99 -9.21 -6.90
CA LEU A 144 -5.55 -9.27 -7.21
C LEU A 144 -5.17 -8.41 -8.41
N VAL A 145 -6.02 -8.31 -9.42
CA VAL A 145 -5.86 -7.34 -10.52
C VAL A 145 -5.87 -5.93 -9.96
N ALA A 146 -6.81 -5.61 -9.05
CA ALA A 146 -6.87 -4.32 -8.37
C ALA A 146 -5.56 -4.01 -7.63
N GLU A 147 -5.05 -4.95 -6.84
CA GLU A 147 -3.77 -4.78 -6.14
C GLU A 147 -2.63 -4.53 -7.13
N CYS A 148 -2.55 -5.30 -8.22
CA CYS A 148 -1.52 -5.12 -9.24
C CYS A 148 -1.54 -3.71 -9.84
N LEU A 149 -2.72 -3.23 -10.25
CA LEU A 149 -2.90 -1.89 -10.83
C LEU A 149 -2.56 -0.78 -9.83
N LEU A 150 -3.00 -0.91 -8.57
CA LEU A 150 -2.74 0.06 -7.51
C LEU A 150 -1.25 0.15 -7.17
N VAL A 151 -0.58 -0.99 -7.04
CA VAL A 151 0.87 -1.07 -6.77
C VAL A 151 1.67 -0.51 -7.93
N TRP A 152 1.29 -0.81 -9.18
CA TRP A 152 1.92 -0.27 -10.37
C TRP A 152 1.77 1.26 -10.47
N TRP A 153 0.56 1.78 -10.26
CA TRP A 153 0.28 3.20 -10.43
C TRP A 153 0.81 4.07 -9.28
N ARG A 154 0.60 3.64 -8.02
CA ARG A 154 0.82 4.47 -6.83
C ARG A 154 1.80 3.88 -5.82
N GLY A 155 2.31 2.67 -6.01
CA GLY A 155 3.17 1.98 -5.04
C GLY A 155 4.46 2.73 -4.67
N LYS A 156 5.04 3.51 -5.59
CA LYS A 156 6.26 4.31 -5.35
C LYS A 156 6.03 5.79 -5.02
N ARG A 157 4.78 6.27 -5.02
CA ARG A 157 4.52 7.70 -4.76
C ARG A 157 4.56 8.00 -3.26
N ARG A 158 5.11 9.17 -2.91
CA ARG A 158 5.18 9.72 -1.54
C ARG A 158 5.65 8.68 -0.52
N LEU A 159 6.88 8.20 -0.71
CA LEU A 159 7.53 7.31 0.24
C LEU A 159 7.89 8.07 1.51
N SER A 160 7.73 7.42 2.66
CA SER A 160 8.03 8.00 3.96
C SER A 160 9.44 7.62 4.39
N PRO A 161 10.32 8.59 4.71
CA PRO A 161 11.65 8.29 5.19
C PRO A 161 11.58 7.56 6.54
N SER A 162 12.47 6.59 6.72
CA SER A 162 12.54 5.74 7.90
C SER A 162 13.99 5.45 8.25
N LEU A 163 14.28 5.31 9.53
CA LEU A 163 15.55 4.77 10.01
C LEU A 163 15.35 3.33 10.46
N VAL A 164 16.39 2.52 10.30
CA VAL A 164 16.39 1.09 10.60
C VAL A 164 17.75 0.70 11.14
N VAL A 165 17.80 -0.10 12.20
CA VAL A 165 19.06 -0.60 12.75
C VAL A 165 19.52 -1.82 11.96
N SER A 166 20.75 -1.78 11.46
CA SER A 166 21.39 -2.89 10.76
C SER A 166 21.66 -4.09 11.67
N LYS A 167 21.95 -5.26 11.09
CA LYS A 167 22.49 -6.42 11.83
C LYS A 167 23.79 -6.11 12.58
N ARG A 168 24.52 -5.07 12.16
CA ARG A 168 25.79 -4.61 12.75
C ARG A 168 25.60 -3.47 13.76
N GLY A 169 24.37 -3.21 14.20
CA GLY A 169 24.07 -2.15 15.19
C GLY A 169 24.08 -0.71 14.65
N ARG A 170 24.56 -0.47 13.41
CA ARG A 170 24.55 0.86 12.78
C ARG A 170 23.17 1.28 12.29
N PHE A 171 22.83 2.56 12.38
CA PHE A 171 21.64 3.13 11.76
C PHE A 171 21.79 3.22 10.25
N ILE A 172 20.75 2.79 9.54
CA ILE A 172 20.62 2.84 8.09
C ILE A 172 19.32 3.58 7.77
N GLY A 173 19.33 4.40 6.74
CA GLY A 173 18.12 4.92 6.14
C GLY A 173 17.30 3.85 5.39
N GLY A 174 16.04 4.16 5.17
CA GLY A 174 15.20 3.43 4.25
C GLY A 174 13.97 4.24 3.89
N LEU A 175 13.39 3.91 2.75
CA LEU A 175 12.12 4.49 2.30
C LEU A 175 11.01 3.48 2.55
N SER A 176 9.98 3.89 3.26
CA SER A 176 8.82 3.04 3.56
C SER A 176 7.63 3.42 2.69
N ALA A 177 7.08 2.44 1.98
CA ALA A 177 5.74 2.50 1.40
C ALA A 177 4.78 1.85 2.39
N ASN A 178 3.78 2.58 2.86
CA ASN A 178 2.63 2.03 3.60
C ASN A 178 1.37 2.69 3.02
N LYS A 179 0.63 1.96 2.21
CA LYS A 179 -0.59 2.42 1.51
C LYS A 179 -1.75 1.49 1.84
N LEU A 180 -2.96 2.03 2.00
CA LEU A 180 -4.17 1.26 2.35
C LEU A 180 -5.34 1.67 1.44
N TRP A 181 -5.28 1.27 0.18
CA TRP A 181 -6.30 1.62 -0.80
C TRP A 181 -7.65 1.04 -0.42
N LEU A 182 -8.72 1.72 -0.81
CA LEU A 182 -10.08 1.25 -0.57
C LEU A 182 -10.76 1.04 -1.92
N LEU A 183 -11.11 -0.21 -2.20
CA LEU A 183 -11.68 -0.64 -3.48
C LEU A 183 -13.21 -0.81 -3.33
N PRO A 184 -14.04 0.06 -3.92
CA PRO A 184 -15.45 -0.24 -4.10
C PRO A 184 -15.59 -1.28 -5.23
N LEU A 185 -16.17 -2.43 -4.91
CA LEU A 185 -16.43 -3.50 -5.88
C LEU A 185 -17.93 -3.82 -5.90
N LEU A 186 -18.58 -3.61 -7.04
CA LEU A 186 -19.98 -3.96 -7.25
C LEU A 186 -20.12 -5.48 -7.36
N VAL A 187 -21.08 -6.04 -6.63
CA VAL A 187 -21.42 -7.46 -6.59
C VAL A 187 -22.93 -7.60 -6.60
N PHE A 188 -23.45 -8.64 -7.23
CA PHE A 188 -24.86 -8.96 -7.18
C PHE A 188 -25.18 -9.93 -6.05
N VAL A 189 -26.27 -9.66 -5.35
CA VAL A 189 -26.74 -10.48 -4.23
C VAL A 189 -28.19 -10.88 -4.48
N PRO A 190 -28.55 -12.16 -4.32
CA PRO A 190 -29.94 -12.60 -4.45
C PRO A 190 -30.88 -11.85 -3.49
N GLY A 191 -31.98 -11.31 -4.04
CA GLY A 191 -32.95 -10.50 -3.29
C GLY A 191 -33.86 -11.30 -2.36
N ASP A 192 -34.11 -12.57 -2.68
CA ASP A 192 -34.89 -13.51 -1.86
C ASP A 192 -34.32 -13.66 -0.44
N VAL A 193 -33.00 -13.73 -0.32
CA VAL A 193 -32.32 -13.80 0.98
C VAL A 193 -32.36 -12.44 1.72
N LEU A 194 -32.42 -11.32 0.99
CA LEU A 194 -32.55 -9.99 1.58
C LEU A 194 -33.97 -9.72 2.10
N GLU A 195 -35.00 -10.21 1.41
CA GLU A 195 -36.40 -10.19 1.87
C GLU A 195 -36.56 -10.92 3.21
N ALA A 196 -35.85 -12.03 3.40
CA ALA A 196 -35.86 -12.74 4.68
C ALA A 196 -35.31 -11.89 5.85
N TRP A 197 -34.38 -10.97 5.58
CA TRP A 197 -33.81 -10.06 6.59
C TRP A 197 -34.59 -8.77 6.74
N TRP A 198 -35.25 -8.33 5.67
CA TRP A 198 -36.07 -7.13 5.66
C TRP A 198 -37.44 -7.37 5.04
N PRO A 199 -38.36 -8.09 5.74
CA PRO A 199 -39.63 -8.55 5.17
C PRO A 199 -40.58 -7.42 4.73
N ARG A 200 -40.26 -6.18 5.10
CA ARG A 200 -41.04 -4.99 4.78
C ARG A 200 -40.75 -4.43 3.38
N TYR A 201 -39.65 -4.85 2.74
CA TYR A 201 -39.28 -4.40 1.40
C TYR A 201 -39.28 -5.56 0.43
N SER A 202 -39.78 -5.34 -0.78
CA SER A 202 -39.64 -6.26 -1.91
C SER A 202 -38.35 -5.94 -2.65
N PHE A 203 -37.58 -6.96 -3.00
CA PHE A 203 -36.29 -6.80 -3.69
C PHE A 203 -36.34 -7.42 -5.10
N PRO A 204 -35.61 -6.83 -6.07
CA PRO A 204 -35.34 -7.49 -7.35
C PRO A 204 -34.63 -8.85 -7.17
N GLU A 205 -34.67 -9.71 -8.18
CA GLU A 205 -34.01 -11.03 -8.16
C GLU A 205 -32.52 -10.93 -7.81
N LEU A 206 -31.82 -9.95 -8.39
CA LEU A 206 -30.41 -9.64 -8.10
C LEU A 206 -30.27 -8.17 -7.71
N VAL A 207 -29.82 -7.92 -6.49
CA VAL A 207 -29.59 -6.57 -5.96
C VAL A 207 -28.11 -6.21 -6.09
N PRO A 208 -27.76 -5.13 -6.80
CA PRO A 208 -26.38 -4.63 -6.84
C PRO A 208 -25.97 -4.01 -5.50
N ILE A 209 -24.87 -4.50 -4.93
CA ILE A 209 -24.31 -4.06 -3.65
C ILE A 209 -22.83 -3.72 -3.83
N VAL A 210 -22.36 -2.63 -3.21
CA VAL A 210 -20.95 -2.24 -3.25
C VAL A 210 -20.21 -2.79 -2.03
N LEU A 211 -19.21 -3.63 -2.27
CA LEU A 211 -18.27 -4.11 -1.26
C LEU A 211 -17.05 -3.19 -1.18
N TRP A 212 -16.84 -2.55 -0.04
CA TRP A 212 -15.64 -1.76 0.21
C TRP A 212 -14.52 -2.63 0.77
N LEU A 213 -13.62 -3.05 -0.13
CA LEU A 213 -12.52 -3.95 0.17
C LEU A 213 -11.20 -3.17 0.40
N PRO A 214 -10.59 -3.25 1.59
CA PRO A 214 -9.29 -2.64 1.83
C PRO A 214 -8.17 -3.44 1.15
N ILE A 215 -7.25 -2.72 0.48
CA ILE A 215 -6.06 -3.27 -0.17
C ILE A 215 -4.82 -2.55 0.37
N GLY A 216 -4.07 -3.26 1.22
CA GLY A 216 -2.90 -2.77 1.91
C GLY A 216 -1.60 -3.20 1.23
N PHE A 217 -0.71 -2.23 1.02
CA PHE A 217 0.64 -2.45 0.52
C PHE A 217 1.66 -1.84 1.48
N SER A 218 2.57 -2.69 1.98
CA SER A 218 3.65 -2.26 2.87
C SER A 218 4.97 -2.85 2.41
N PHE A 219 5.94 -1.99 2.09
CA PHE A 219 7.30 -2.40 1.74
C PHE A 219 8.34 -1.38 2.24
N LEU A 220 9.52 -1.85 2.61
CA LEU A 220 10.61 -1.01 3.12
C LEU A 220 11.82 -1.19 2.20
N PHE A 221 12.22 -0.13 1.51
CA PHE A 221 13.36 -0.08 0.60
C PHE A 221 14.61 0.33 1.39
N THR A 222 15.62 -0.54 1.45
CA THR A 222 16.86 -0.30 2.22
C THR A 222 18.11 -0.63 1.42
N GLY A 223 18.11 -1.73 0.66
CA GLY A 223 19.28 -2.17 -0.11
C GLY A 223 19.33 -1.65 -1.53
N LYS A 224 18.17 -1.33 -2.13
CA LYS A 224 18.08 -0.83 -3.51
C LYS A 224 17.12 0.34 -3.61
N LEU A 225 17.26 1.12 -4.68
CA LEU A 225 16.35 2.20 -5.01
C LEU A 225 14.92 1.66 -5.24
N PRO A 226 13.88 2.42 -4.85
CA PRO A 226 12.49 2.03 -5.08
C PRO A 226 12.20 1.70 -6.55
N LYS A 227 12.81 2.44 -7.51
CA LYS A 227 12.63 2.21 -8.95
C LYS A 227 13.01 0.78 -9.37
N GLU A 228 14.05 0.22 -8.78
CA GLU A 228 14.54 -1.13 -9.09
C GLU A 228 13.68 -2.22 -8.45
N LEU A 229 13.27 -2.04 -7.20
CA LEU A 229 12.50 -3.03 -6.45
C LEU A 229 11.00 -3.02 -6.79
N MET A 230 10.48 -1.92 -7.32
CA MET A 230 9.09 -1.88 -7.78
C MET A 230 8.84 -2.81 -8.97
N ARG A 231 9.80 -2.98 -9.87
CA ARG A 231 9.64 -3.86 -11.04
C ARG A 231 9.35 -5.32 -10.64
N PRO A 232 10.17 -5.99 -9.80
CA PRO A 232 9.88 -7.35 -9.38
C PRO A 232 8.66 -7.45 -8.45
N LEU A 233 8.30 -6.38 -7.71
CA LEU A 233 7.05 -6.36 -6.93
C LEU A 233 5.82 -6.39 -7.85
N VAL A 234 5.77 -5.51 -8.85
CA VAL A 234 4.67 -5.45 -9.82
C VAL A 234 4.61 -6.74 -10.64
N GLN A 235 5.76 -7.27 -11.09
CA GLN A 235 5.81 -8.57 -11.78
C GLN A 235 5.25 -9.70 -10.90
N GLY A 236 5.57 -9.72 -9.61
CA GLY A 236 4.99 -10.68 -8.68
C GLY A 236 3.46 -10.57 -8.58
N ARG A 237 2.92 -9.33 -8.54
CA ARG A 237 1.47 -9.09 -8.53
C ARG A 237 0.78 -9.44 -9.84
N LEU A 238 1.48 -9.22 -10.96
CA LEU A 238 1.02 -9.62 -12.29
C LEU A 238 0.94 -11.14 -12.40
N ILE A 239 1.95 -11.87 -11.93
CA ILE A 239 1.93 -13.34 -11.92
C ILE A 239 0.75 -13.85 -11.09
N THR A 240 0.53 -13.32 -9.88
CA THR A 240 -0.60 -13.77 -9.05
C THR A 240 -1.96 -13.45 -9.68
N SER A 241 -2.12 -12.28 -10.32
CA SER A 241 -3.38 -11.93 -10.98
C SER A 241 -3.63 -12.79 -12.21
N LEU A 242 -2.61 -13.05 -13.03
CA LEU A 242 -2.73 -13.95 -14.18
C LEU A 242 -3.07 -15.39 -13.77
N VAL A 243 -2.45 -15.91 -12.71
CA VAL A 243 -2.77 -17.23 -12.18
C VAL A 243 -4.21 -17.27 -11.62
N ALA A 244 -4.66 -16.22 -10.95
CA ALA A 244 -6.03 -16.13 -10.46
C ALA A 244 -7.06 -16.09 -11.60
N ILE A 245 -6.78 -15.34 -12.67
CA ILE A 245 -7.61 -15.31 -13.88
C ILE A 245 -7.63 -16.69 -14.53
N LEU A 246 -6.48 -17.35 -14.66
CA LEU A 246 -6.39 -18.70 -15.23
C LEU A 246 -7.23 -19.71 -14.43
N LEU A 247 -7.11 -19.71 -13.10
CA LEU A 247 -7.93 -20.56 -12.23
C LEU A 247 -9.43 -20.27 -12.40
N THR A 248 -9.79 -19.00 -12.52
CA THR A 248 -11.18 -18.59 -12.76
C THR A 248 -11.70 -19.13 -14.09
N VAL A 249 -10.95 -18.94 -15.18
CA VAL A 249 -11.32 -19.44 -16.52
C VAL A 249 -11.45 -20.96 -16.52
N LEU A 250 -10.52 -21.68 -15.90
CA LEU A 250 -10.57 -23.14 -15.79
C LEU A 250 -11.80 -23.60 -15.00
N ALA A 251 -12.16 -22.92 -13.92
CA ALA A 251 -13.38 -23.20 -13.16
C ALA A 251 -14.65 -22.97 -13.99
N TYR A 252 -14.68 -21.92 -14.83
CA TYR A 252 -15.80 -21.66 -15.75
C TYR A 252 -15.92 -22.71 -16.86
N VAL A 253 -14.80 -23.10 -17.48
CA VAL A 253 -14.80 -24.03 -18.62
C VAL A 253 -15.08 -25.47 -18.19
N THR A 254 -14.49 -25.91 -17.08
CA THR A 254 -14.63 -27.30 -16.61
C THR A 254 -15.88 -27.52 -15.76
N GLY A 255 -16.41 -26.46 -15.14
CA GLY A 255 -17.50 -26.56 -14.16
C GLY A 255 -17.12 -27.29 -12.87
N GLN A 256 -15.85 -27.65 -12.68
CA GLN A 256 -15.41 -28.43 -11.52
C GLN A 256 -15.12 -27.54 -10.31
N ALA A 257 -15.66 -27.90 -9.16
CA ALA A 257 -15.45 -27.18 -7.90
C ALA A 257 -14.00 -27.29 -7.36
N GLU A 258 -13.24 -28.31 -7.80
CA GLU A 258 -11.88 -28.60 -7.33
C GLU A 258 -10.88 -27.47 -7.60
N TRP A 259 -11.14 -26.64 -8.61
CA TRP A 259 -10.30 -25.47 -8.91
C TRP A 259 -10.24 -24.46 -7.76
N LEU A 260 -11.20 -24.49 -6.82
CA LEU A 260 -11.18 -23.67 -5.62
C LEU A 260 -9.95 -23.95 -4.74
N TYR A 261 -9.43 -25.18 -4.74
CA TYR A 261 -8.21 -25.53 -4.00
C TYR A 261 -7.00 -24.71 -4.46
N GLY A 262 -7.03 -24.21 -5.71
CA GLY A 262 -6.05 -23.29 -6.26
C GLY A 262 -5.91 -21.99 -5.46
N ILE A 263 -6.91 -21.58 -4.66
CA ILE A 263 -6.83 -20.33 -3.90
C ILE A 263 -5.78 -20.36 -2.79
N VAL A 264 -5.54 -21.53 -2.17
CA VAL A 264 -4.48 -21.70 -1.17
C VAL A 264 -3.12 -21.61 -1.84
N LEU A 265 -2.95 -22.28 -2.99
CA LEU A 265 -1.75 -22.19 -3.81
C LEU A 265 -1.48 -20.74 -4.25
N LEU A 266 -2.53 -20.01 -4.62
CA LEU A 266 -2.47 -18.61 -5.00
C LEU A 266 -2.00 -17.71 -3.84
N LEU A 267 -2.46 -17.95 -2.61
CA LEU A 267 -1.98 -17.24 -1.42
C LEU A 267 -0.51 -17.55 -1.12
N VAL A 268 -0.12 -18.83 -1.20
CA VAL A 268 1.28 -19.25 -1.02
C VAL A 268 2.17 -18.57 -2.07
N LEU A 269 1.79 -18.62 -3.35
CA LEU A 269 2.50 -17.96 -4.43
C LEU A 269 2.64 -16.45 -4.19
N HIS A 270 1.56 -15.80 -3.77
CA HIS A 270 1.54 -14.38 -3.44
C HIS A 270 2.52 -14.02 -2.31
N ILE A 271 2.57 -14.84 -1.25
CA ILE A 271 3.50 -14.66 -0.13
C ILE A 271 4.94 -14.91 -0.60
N LEU A 272 5.19 -15.98 -1.34
CA LEU A 272 6.52 -16.35 -1.84
C LEU A 272 7.13 -15.26 -2.73
N LEU A 273 6.36 -14.72 -3.67
CA LEU A 273 6.82 -13.66 -4.57
C LEU A 273 7.14 -12.36 -3.81
N HIS A 274 6.31 -11.98 -2.83
CA HIS A 274 6.59 -10.84 -1.97
C HIS A 274 7.87 -11.05 -1.14
N GLN A 275 8.04 -12.25 -0.56
CA GLN A 275 9.23 -12.59 0.23
C GLN A 275 10.50 -12.65 -0.62
N ARG A 276 10.42 -13.10 -1.88
CA ARG A 276 11.55 -13.09 -2.82
C ARG A 276 12.09 -11.67 -2.99
N VAL A 277 11.23 -10.68 -3.19
CA VAL A 277 11.70 -9.29 -3.31
C VAL A 277 12.27 -8.76 -2.01
N LYS A 278 11.70 -9.14 -0.86
CA LYS A 278 12.26 -8.79 0.45
C LYS A 278 13.67 -9.36 0.65
N ARG A 279 13.92 -10.60 0.19
CA ARG A 279 15.26 -11.20 0.19
C ARG A 279 16.21 -10.43 -0.73
N LEU A 280 15.79 -10.10 -1.97
CA LEU A 280 16.59 -9.29 -2.89
C LEU A 280 16.98 -7.93 -2.32
N ASN A 281 16.06 -7.25 -1.63
CA ASN A 281 16.33 -5.97 -0.96
C ASN A 281 17.30 -6.08 0.23
N ARG A 282 17.44 -7.27 0.82
CA ARG A 282 18.33 -7.51 1.98
C ARG A 282 19.67 -8.15 1.60
N ALA A 283 19.78 -8.71 0.40
CA ALA A 283 20.97 -9.41 -0.05
C ALA A 283 22.14 -8.46 -0.35
N GLN A 284 21.86 -7.18 -0.60
CA GLN A 284 22.88 -6.17 -0.91
C GLN A 284 23.26 -5.34 0.32
N THR A 285 24.42 -4.69 0.23
CA THR A 285 24.81 -3.66 1.18
C THR A 285 23.74 -2.57 1.22
N PRO A 286 23.33 -2.12 2.41
CA PRO A 286 22.32 -1.08 2.52
C PRO A 286 22.73 0.19 1.77
N LEU A 287 21.85 0.66 0.89
CA LEU A 287 22.08 1.83 0.04
C LEU A 287 22.23 3.11 0.86
N PHE A 288 21.40 3.23 1.91
CA PHE A 288 21.30 4.42 2.74
C PHE A 288 22.19 4.30 3.99
N LEU A 289 23.49 4.11 3.79
CA LEU A 289 24.46 3.99 4.87
C LEU A 289 25.48 5.14 4.79
N ASN A 290 25.64 5.90 5.88
CA ASN A 290 26.72 6.88 5.98
C ASN A 290 28.09 6.20 5.93
N GLY A 291 29.05 6.86 5.29
CA GLY A 291 30.41 6.34 5.15
C GLY A 291 31.25 7.23 4.23
N THR A 292 32.20 6.61 3.53
CA THR A 292 33.19 7.32 2.68
C THR A 292 32.61 8.07 1.48
N ARG A 293 31.35 7.80 1.12
CA ARG A 293 30.63 8.49 0.03
C ARG A 293 30.12 9.87 0.42
N GLY A 294 30.06 10.15 1.72
CA GLY A 294 29.58 11.41 2.28
C GLY A 294 28.24 11.29 3.00
N ALA A 295 27.61 12.43 3.29
CA ALA A 295 26.34 12.51 4.00
C ALA A 295 25.18 12.04 3.12
N VAL A 296 24.56 10.90 3.44
CA VAL A 296 23.55 10.27 2.57
C VAL A 296 22.18 10.91 2.72
N ILE A 297 21.58 11.29 1.59
CA ILE A 297 20.26 11.89 1.50
C ILE A 297 19.20 10.78 1.55
N LEU A 298 18.35 10.84 2.56
CA LEU A 298 17.20 9.95 2.72
C LEU A 298 15.92 10.54 2.14
N GLY A 299 15.83 11.87 2.07
CA GLY A 299 14.68 12.57 1.51
C GLY A 299 14.85 14.07 1.52
N THR A 300 13.94 14.74 0.84
CA THR A 300 13.83 16.20 0.83
C THR A 300 12.43 16.58 1.29
N LEU A 301 12.33 17.68 2.01
CA LEU A 301 11.06 18.28 2.37
C LEU A 301 10.45 18.95 1.13
N PRO A 302 9.16 18.73 0.83
CA PRO A 302 8.47 19.48 -0.22
C PRO A 302 8.54 20.98 0.06
N ASP A 303 8.56 21.77 -1.02
CA ASP A 303 8.54 23.23 -0.97
C ASP A 303 9.73 23.84 -0.18
N LYS A 304 10.85 23.11 -0.12
CA LYS A 304 12.12 23.54 0.49
C LYS A 304 13.26 23.54 -0.54
N PRO A 305 14.34 24.31 -0.29
CA PRO A 305 15.44 24.47 -1.24
C PRO A 305 16.01 23.17 -1.80
N ALA A 306 16.14 22.13 -0.98
CA ALA A 306 16.65 20.83 -1.40
C ALA A 306 15.80 20.15 -2.48
N ALA A 307 14.47 20.34 -2.45
CA ALA A 307 13.57 19.81 -3.47
C ALA A 307 13.73 20.57 -4.80
N GLU A 308 13.92 21.89 -4.75
CA GLU A 308 14.16 22.74 -5.93
C GLU A 308 15.52 22.44 -6.58
N MET A 309 16.54 22.12 -5.77
CA MET A 309 17.85 21.66 -6.25
C MET A 309 17.80 20.25 -6.88
N GLY A 310 16.65 19.58 -6.83
CA GLY A 310 16.44 18.26 -7.43
C GLY A 310 17.26 17.17 -6.75
N LEU A 311 17.53 17.29 -5.45
CA LEU A 311 18.21 16.26 -4.67
C LEU A 311 17.29 15.06 -4.47
N ILE A 312 17.81 13.85 -4.68
CA ILE A 312 17.01 12.61 -4.72
C ILE A 312 17.47 11.66 -3.59
N PRO A 313 16.54 10.94 -2.93
CA PRO A 313 16.91 9.88 -1.99
C PRO A 313 17.89 8.86 -2.59
N GLY A 314 18.96 8.59 -1.85
CA GLY A 314 20.00 7.62 -2.22
C GLY A 314 21.26 8.26 -2.79
N GLU A 315 21.23 9.56 -3.07
CA GLU A 315 22.44 10.36 -3.35
C GLU A 315 23.19 10.68 -2.05
N ALA A 316 24.50 10.94 -2.15
CA ALA A 316 25.32 11.36 -1.02
C ALA A 316 25.97 12.71 -1.31
N ILE A 317 25.94 13.62 -0.35
CA ILE A 317 26.67 14.89 -0.45
C ILE A 317 28.11 14.60 -0.05
N TYR A 318 29.02 14.69 -1.02
CA TYR A 318 30.44 14.39 -0.84
C TYR A 318 31.22 15.62 -0.37
N LYS A 319 30.91 16.80 -0.94
CA LYS A 319 31.49 18.08 -0.51
C LYS A 319 30.49 19.22 -0.51
N VAL A 320 30.76 20.19 0.36
CA VAL A 320 30.09 21.48 0.43
C VAL A 320 31.16 22.55 0.27
N ASN A 321 31.07 23.36 -0.78
CA ASN A 321 32.02 24.45 -1.04
C ASN A 321 33.51 24.02 -1.03
N GLY A 322 33.78 22.77 -1.43
CA GLY A 322 35.13 22.19 -1.46
C GLY A 322 35.55 21.46 -0.17
N GLU A 323 34.82 21.61 0.94
CA GLU A 323 35.05 20.84 2.17
C GLU A 323 34.35 19.48 2.10
N LYS A 324 35.03 18.39 2.49
CA LYS A 324 34.44 17.05 2.56
C LYS A 324 33.47 16.94 3.74
N VAL A 325 32.34 16.29 3.50
CA VAL A 325 31.31 16.05 4.52
C VAL A 325 30.91 14.58 4.53
N ASP A 326 30.65 14.05 5.72
CA ASP A 326 30.39 12.64 5.99
C ASP A 326 29.14 12.40 6.86
N SER A 327 28.58 13.46 7.42
CA SER A 327 27.45 13.45 8.35
C SER A 327 26.63 14.73 8.24
N GLU A 328 25.43 14.74 8.80
CA GLU A 328 24.60 15.96 8.87
C GLU A 328 25.31 17.08 9.64
N ALA A 329 26.08 16.74 10.69
CA ALA A 329 26.80 17.71 11.49
C ALA A 329 27.89 18.41 10.65
N SER A 330 28.76 17.63 9.98
CA SER A 330 29.81 18.20 9.12
C SER A 330 29.23 18.97 7.93
N PHE A 331 28.05 18.56 7.42
CA PHE A 331 27.31 19.30 6.41
C PHE A 331 26.89 20.69 6.87
N TYR A 332 26.23 20.81 8.03
CA TYR A 332 25.78 22.11 8.54
C TYR A 332 26.96 22.99 8.99
N GLU A 333 28.03 22.41 9.52
CA GLU A 333 29.27 23.14 9.81
C GLU A 333 29.88 23.77 8.55
N ALA A 334 29.97 23.00 7.45
CA ALA A 334 30.51 23.50 6.18
C ALA A 334 29.64 24.61 5.54
N ILE A 335 28.32 24.54 5.70
CA ILE A 335 27.39 25.61 5.25
C ILE A 335 27.62 26.89 6.03
N GLN A 336 27.81 26.81 7.35
CA GLN A 336 27.97 27.99 8.20
C GLN A 336 29.21 28.81 7.86
N LYS A 337 30.27 28.16 7.37
CA LYS A 337 31.54 28.81 6.99
C LYS A 337 31.45 29.64 5.69
N HIS A 338 30.52 29.33 4.80
CA HIS A 338 30.51 29.89 3.44
C HIS A 338 29.10 30.36 3.02
N LYS A 339 28.78 31.64 3.27
CA LYS A 339 27.44 32.23 3.12
C LYS A 339 27.33 33.40 2.13
N PRO A 340 27.62 33.22 0.84
CA PRO A 340 26.47 33.48 -0.02
C PRO A 340 26.20 32.41 -1.07
N TYR A 341 27.16 31.50 -1.29
CA TYR A 341 27.09 30.53 -2.35
C TYR A 341 27.17 29.11 -1.81
N LEU A 342 26.18 28.29 -2.15
CA LEU A 342 26.15 26.88 -1.80
C LEU A 342 26.43 26.07 -3.07
N ARG A 343 27.62 25.48 -3.14
CA ARG A 343 28.00 24.48 -4.14
C ARG A 343 28.09 23.12 -3.46
N LEU A 344 27.17 22.23 -3.83
CA LEU A 344 27.17 20.84 -3.39
C LEU A 344 27.78 19.95 -4.47
N GLU A 345 28.72 19.10 -4.07
CA GLU A 345 29.15 17.94 -4.87
C GLU A 345 28.34 16.74 -4.43
N VAL A 346 27.40 16.32 -5.26
CA VAL A 346 26.46 15.24 -4.97
C VAL A 346 26.88 14.00 -5.77
N MET A 347 27.18 12.93 -5.05
CA MET A 347 27.53 11.64 -5.62
C MET A 347 26.27 10.77 -5.78
N ASN A 348 26.04 10.31 -7.01
CA ASN A 348 24.99 9.38 -7.34
C ASN A 348 25.32 7.95 -6.87
N HIS A 349 24.34 7.04 -6.93
CA HIS A 349 24.55 5.63 -6.60
C HIS A 349 25.67 4.96 -7.41
N ASN A 350 25.88 5.41 -8.66
CA ASN A 350 26.88 4.88 -9.58
C ASN A 350 28.30 5.43 -9.33
N GLY A 351 28.46 6.40 -8.42
CA GLY A 351 29.73 7.08 -8.17
C GLY A 351 29.95 8.36 -8.97
N ASP A 352 29.05 8.68 -9.90
CA ASP A 352 29.11 9.93 -10.67
C ASP A 352 28.84 11.14 -9.78
N ILE A 353 29.67 12.17 -9.90
CA ILE A 353 29.51 13.43 -9.15
C ILE A 353 28.80 14.44 -10.04
N ARG A 354 27.71 15.00 -9.52
CA ARG A 354 27.03 16.16 -10.10
C ARG A 354 27.09 17.35 -9.15
N PHE A 355 27.15 18.55 -9.73
CA PHE A 355 27.10 19.77 -8.95
C PHE A 355 25.66 20.24 -8.81
N ALA A 356 25.24 20.53 -7.58
CA ALA A 356 23.99 21.22 -7.31
C ALA A 356 24.33 22.56 -6.66
N GLN A 357 23.86 23.65 -7.25
CA GLN A 357 24.24 25.01 -6.85
C GLN A 357 22.99 25.84 -6.55
N ARG A 358 23.07 26.68 -5.52
CA ARG A 358 22.04 27.66 -5.17
C ARG A 358 22.69 28.86 -4.49
N ALA A 359 22.22 30.06 -4.80
CA ALA A 359 22.53 31.27 -4.03
C ALA A 359 21.67 31.30 -2.76
N PHE A 360 22.28 31.56 -1.60
CA PHE A 360 21.53 31.80 -0.37
C PHE A 360 20.91 33.19 -0.42
N TYR A 361 19.59 33.29 -0.20
CA TYR A 361 18.91 34.56 0.03
C TYR A 361 18.88 34.85 1.55
N GLU A 362 19.00 36.11 1.98
CA GLU A 362 19.03 36.51 3.40
C GLU A 362 17.83 36.02 4.22
N GLN A 363 16.70 35.73 3.56
CA GLN A 363 15.46 35.23 4.18
C GLN A 363 15.39 33.69 4.28
N ASP A 364 16.29 32.95 3.61
CA ASP A 364 16.34 31.50 3.67
C ASP A 364 16.89 31.05 5.03
N HIS A 365 15.99 30.60 5.91
CA HIS A 365 16.35 29.94 7.16
C HIS A 365 17.31 28.77 6.84
N HIS A 366 18.34 28.59 7.67
CA HIS A 366 19.50 27.70 7.43
C HIS A 366 19.19 26.20 7.23
N GLU A 367 17.92 25.81 7.20
CA GLU A 367 17.48 24.44 6.92
C GLU A 367 17.09 24.29 5.45
N LEU A 368 18.00 23.75 4.63
CA LEU A 368 17.75 23.40 3.23
C LEU A 368 16.62 22.37 3.05
N GLY A 369 16.16 21.74 4.13
CA GLY A 369 15.11 20.73 4.13
C GLY A 369 15.59 19.35 3.66
N ILE A 370 16.87 19.04 3.88
CA ILE A 370 17.47 17.73 3.59
C ILE A 370 17.28 16.82 4.80
N LEU A 371 16.85 15.59 4.55
CA LEU A 371 16.75 14.55 5.56
C LEU A 371 17.94 13.61 5.37
N PHE A 372 18.87 13.61 6.32
CA PHE A 372 20.03 12.72 6.29
C PHE A 372 19.75 11.41 7.02
N VAL A 373 20.55 10.39 6.72
CA VAL A 373 20.65 9.20 7.57
C VAL A 373 21.44 9.60 8.80
N ASN A 374 20.86 9.49 10.00
CA ASN A 374 21.51 9.90 11.24
C ASN A 374 20.96 9.10 12.42
N GLU A 375 21.55 9.27 13.60
CA GLU A 375 20.96 8.74 14.83
C GLU A 375 19.59 9.39 15.08
N PRO A 376 18.61 8.63 15.63
CA PRO A 376 17.29 9.16 15.88
C PRO A 376 17.37 10.31 16.89
N VAL A 377 16.82 11.45 16.50
CA VAL A 377 16.83 12.68 17.30
C VAL A 377 16.29 12.48 18.72
N HIS A 378 15.25 11.66 18.87
CA HIS A 378 14.73 11.27 20.17
C HIS A 378 15.09 9.82 20.45
N GLY A 379 15.97 9.56 21.42
CA GLY A 379 16.43 8.22 21.80
C GLY A 379 15.32 7.25 22.24
N ARG A 380 14.13 7.75 22.57
CA ARG A 380 12.93 6.93 22.87
C ARG A 380 12.13 6.51 21.63
N THR A 381 12.50 6.94 20.43
CA THR A 381 11.78 6.58 19.21
C THR A 381 12.12 5.14 18.83
N LYS A 382 11.12 4.26 18.82
CA LYS A 382 11.31 2.86 18.40
C LYS A 382 11.78 2.79 16.94
N VAL A 383 13.05 2.47 16.74
CA VAL A 383 13.63 2.19 15.42
C VAL A 383 13.43 0.70 15.12
N ARG A 384 13.03 0.37 13.89
CA ARG A 384 12.89 -1.03 13.48
C ARG A 384 14.27 -1.67 13.38
N SER A 385 14.42 -2.92 13.82
CA SER A 385 15.61 -3.73 13.57
C SER A 385 15.48 -4.49 12.25
N LEU A 386 16.57 -4.55 11.48
CA LEU A 386 16.73 -5.49 10.37
C LEU A 386 17.17 -6.85 10.91
N HIS A 387 16.21 -7.65 11.39
CA HIS A 387 16.41 -9.09 11.55
C HIS A 387 16.39 -9.79 10.19
#